data_AF-A0A482ZIX4-F1
#
_entry.id   AF-A0A482ZIX4-F1
#
_cell.length_a   1.000
_cell.length_b   1.000
_cell.length_c   1.000
_cell.angle_alpha   90.00
_cell.angle_beta   90.00
_cell.angle_gamma   90.00
#
_symmetry.space_group_name_H-M   'P 1'
#
loop_
_entity.id
_entity.type
_entity.pdbx_description
1 polymer ?
#
loop_
_entity_poly.entity_id
_entity_poly.type
_entity_poly.pdbx_seq_one_letter_code
_entity_poly.pdbx_strand_id
1 'polypeptide(L)' 'MKLMIFTGLVLFAIISFIEVEAESERACLAEYAECVNAPGNCCSNLSCDCYGRFKDRKMIGRNCFCLEKGVIYKREK' A
#
# COMPACT_ATOMS: atom_id res chain seq x y z
N MET A 1 43.62 29.72 -14.10
CA MET A 1 42.27 29.78 -13.48
C MET A 1 41.30 28.92 -14.30
N LYS A 2 41.29 27.60 -14.07
CA LYS A 2 40.49 26.63 -14.88
C LYS A 2 39.78 25.59 -14.00
N LEU A 3 39.75 25.82 -12.69
CA LEU A 3 39.32 24.84 -11.67
C LEU A 3 37.93 25.13 -11.08
N MET A 4 37.32 26.29 -11.35
CA MET A 4 36.07 26.70 -10.70
C MET A 4 34.79 26.27 -11.44
N ILE A 5 34.89 25.73 -12.65
CA ILE A 5 33.71 25.37 -13.46
C ILE A 5 33.31 23.90 -13.25
N PHE A 6 34.26 23.05 -12.85
CA PHE A 6 34.01 21.61 -12.67
C PHE A 6 33.25 21.27 -11.39
N THR A 7 33.29 22.11 -10.36
CA THR A 7 32.63 21.85 -9.08
C THR A 7 31.13 22.16 -9.07
N GLY A 8 30.65 23.03 -9.96
CA GLY A 8 29.22 23.38 -10.03
C GLY A 8 28.33 22.34 -10.72
N LEU A 9 28.87 21.62 -11.71
CA LEU A 9 28.14 20.61 -12.49
C LEU A 9 27.90 19.30 -11.72
N VAL A 10 28.76 18.97 -10.74
CA VAL A 10 28.62 17.75 -9.94
C VAL A 10 27.44 17.85 -8.97
N LEU A 11 27.13 19.06 -8.46
CA LEU A 11 26.02 19.26 -7.53
C LEU A 11 24.64 19.14 -8.20
N PHE A 12 24.51 19.50 -9.48
CA PHE A 12 23.24 19.39 -10.20
C PHE A 12 22.86 17.95 -10.57
N ALA A 13 23.84 17.04 -10.67
CA ALA A 13 23.57 15.64 -10.99
C ALA A 13 22.94 14.84 -9.83
N ILE A 14 23.03 15.35 -8.60
CA ILE A 14 22.55 14.64 -7.39
C ILE A 14 21.06 14.91 -7.13
N ILE A 15 20.53 16.05 -7.59
CA ILE A 15 19.15 16.49 -7.28
C ILE A 15 18.11 15.79 -8.17
N SER A 16 18.50 15.23 -9.32
CA SER A 16 17.57 14.54 -10.23
C SER A 16 17.08 13.17 -9.74
N PHE A 17 17.62 12.65 -8.63
CA PHE A 17 17.27 11.31 -8.11
C PHE A 17 16.29 11.32 -6.93
N ILE A 18 15.80 12.47 -6.49
CA ILE A 18 15.06 12.57 -5.21
C ILE A 18 13.53 12.42 -5.39
N GLU A 19 12.99 12.36 -6.60
CA GLU A 19 11.53 12.39 -6.83
C GLU A 19 10.94 11.12 -7.47
N VAL A 20 11.60 9.96 -7.33
CA VAL A 20 11.06 8.66 -7.81
C VAL A 20 10.89 7.62 -6.70
N GLU A 21 11.23 7.93 -5.45
CA GLU A 21 11.04 7.00 -4.31
C GLU A 21 9.76 7.27 -3.49
N ALA A 22 8.89 8.19 -3.92
CA ALA A 22 7.59 8.37 -3.28
C ALA A 22 6.59 7.24 -3.62
N GLU A 23 6.88 6.40 -4.62
CA GLU A 23 6.01 5.31 -5.06
C GLU A 23 6.50 3.92 -4.62
N SER A 24 7.77 3.77 -4.19
CA SER A 24 8.42 2.47 -3.96
C SER A 24 8.53 1.99 -2.51
N GLU A 25 8.11 2.78 -1.50
CA GLU A 25 8.14 2.34 -0.08
C GLU A 25 6.76 2.30 0.60
N ARG A 26 5.68 2.07 -0.16
CA ARG A 26 4.45 1.57 0.50
C ARG A 26 4.66 0.11 0.87
N ALA A 27 5.19 -0.12 2.07
CA ALA A 27 5.18 -1.43 2.70
C ALA A 27 3.81 -2.09 2.47
N CYS A 28 3.81 -3.35 2.02
CA CYS A 28 2.56 -4.04 1.73
C CYS A 28 1.69 -4.13 3.00
N LEU A 29 0.38 -4.13 2.80
CA LEU A 29 -0.60 -4.27 3.87
C LEU A 29 -0.56 -5.71 4.41
N ALA A 30 -0.28 -5.84 5.71
CA ALA A 30 -0.23 -7.11 6.43
C ALA A 30 -1.62 -7.76 6.58
N GLU A 31 -1.67 -8.99 7.07
CA GLU A 31 -2.93 -9.69 7.35
C GLU A 31 -3.81 -8.88 8.32
N TYR A 32 -5.12 -8.86 8.06
CA TYR A 32 -6.13 -8.07 8.78
C TYR A 32 -6.01 -6.54 8.66
N ALA A 33 -5.04 -6.02 7.90
CA ALA A 33 -4.97 -4.59 7.61
C ALA A 33 -6.14 -4.16 6.70
N GLU A 34 -6.66 -2.94 6.91
CA GLU A 34 -7.72 -2.37 6.08
C GLU A 34 -7.19 -2.01 4.69
N CYS A 35 -7.86 -2.53 3.65
CA CYS A 35 -7.44 -2.38 2.26
C CYS A 35 -8.44 -1.61 1.39
N VAL A 36 -9.43 -0.95 1.99
CA VAL A 36 -10.51 -0.23 1.27
C VAL A 36 -9.96 0.79 0.27
N ASN A 37 -8.89 1.49 0.64
CA ASN A 37 -8.28 2.54 -0.19
C ASN A 37 -7.10 2.03 -1.04
N ALA A 38 -6.70 0.76 -0.88
CA ALA A 38 -5.54 0.17 -1.55
C ALA A 38 -5.70 -1.35 -1.74
N PRO A 39 -6.68 -1.79 -2.55
CA PRO A 39 -7.03 -3.22 -2.68
C PRO A 39 -5.92 -4.10 -3.29
N GLY A 40 -4.98 -3.49 -4.00
CA GLY A 40 -3.82 -4.17 -4.61
C GLY A 40 -2.58 -4.22 -3.72
N ASN A 41 -2.59 -3.58 -2.54
CA ASN A 41 -1.38 -3.41 -1.73
C ASN A 41 -1.20 -4.49 -0.65
N CYS A 42 -2.06 -5.51 -0.58
CA CYS A 42 -1.88 -6.63 0.34
C CYS A 42 -0.59 -7.40 0.04
N CYS A 43 0.08 -7.92 1.07
CA CYS A 43 1.28 -8.74 0.90
C CYS A 43 0.99 -10.02 0.08
N SER A 44 2.01 -10.63 -0.52
CA SER A 44 1.93 -11.61 -1.62
C SER A 44 0.90 -12.74 -1.47
N ASN A 45 0.74 -13.27 -0.25
CA ASN A 45 -0.15 -14.40 0.05
C ASN A 45 -1.57 -13.98 0.46
N LEU A 46 -1.87 -12.67 0.40
CA LEU A 46 -3.12 -12.08 0.86
C LEU A 46 -3.91 -11.46 -0.30
N SER A 47 -5.24 -11.47 -0.20
CA SER A 47 -6.17 -10.74 -1.06
C SER A 47 -6.99 -9.75 -0.24
N CYS A 48 -7.36 -8.62 -0.86
CA CYS A 48 -8.27 -7.67 -0.24
C CYS A 48 -9.71 -8.17 -0.34
N ASP A 49 -10.24 -8.70 0.76
CA ASP A 49 -11.55 -9.33 0.82
C ASP A 49 -12.53 -8.46 1.60
N CYS A 50 -13.72 -8.23 1.03
CA CYS A 50 -14.74 -7.34 1.58
C CYS A 50 -15.95 -8.10 2.13
N TYR A 51 -16.31 -7.83 3.39
CA TYR A 51 -17.47 -8.40 4.06
C TYR A 51 -18.54 -7.34 4.30
N GLY A 52 -19.79 -7.71 3.99
CA GLY A 52 -20.94 -6.87 4.31
C GLY A 52 -21.16 -6.78 5.82
N ARG A 53 -21.34 -5.56 6.31
CA ARG A 53 -21.83 -5.29 7.67
C ARG A 53 -23.36 -5.20 7.62
N PHE A 54 -24.02 -5.94 8.50
CA PHE A 54 -25.46 -5.99 8.60
C PHE A 54 -25.93 -5.68 10.02
N LYS A 55 -27.01 -4.91 10.13
CA LYS A 55 -27.75 -4.69 11.37
C LYS A 55 -29.23 -4.91 11.08
N ASP A 56 -29.91 -5.73 11.90
CA ASP A 56 -31.32 -6.07 11.70
C ASP A 56 -31.65 -6.57 10.28
N ARG A 57 -30.76 -7.40 9.72
CA ARG A 57 -30.79 -7.90 8.33
C ARG A 57 -30.68 -6.84 7.23
N LYS A 58 -30.43 -5.57 7.58
CA LYS A 58 -30.16 -4.48 6.64
C LYS A 58 -28.66 -4.27 6.48
N MET A 59 -28.20 -4.10 5.26
CA MET A 59 -26.80 -3.76 4.97
C MET A 59 -26.53 -2.33 5.44
N ILE A 60 -25.53 -2.17 6.31
CA ILE A 60 -25.11 -0.86 6.86
C ILE A 60 -23.74 -0.41 6.35
N GLY A 61 -23.01 -1.29 5.66
CA GLY A 61 -21.72 -0.96 5.06
C GLY A 61 -20.94 -2.20 4.65
N ARG A 62 -19.67 -1.99 4.32
CA ARG A 62 -18.68 -3.05 4.06
C ARG A 62 -17.40 -2.73 4.82
N ASN A 63 -16.66 -3.75 5.21
CA ASN A 63 -15.28 -3.65 5.66
C ASN A 63 -14.43 -4.53 4.77
N CYS A 64 -13.25 -4.06 4.37
CA CYS A 64 -12.34 -4.82 3.52
C CYS A 64 -10.99 -4.98 4.22
N PHE A 65 -10.47 -6.20 4.22
CA PHE A 65 -9.21 -6.54 4.89
C PHE A 65 -8.33 -7.41 4.00
N CYS A 66 -7.01 -7.32 4.19
CA CYS A 66 -6.08 -8.27 3.59
C CYS A 66 -6.19 -9.62 4.31
N LEU A 67 -6.68 -10.65 3.63
CA LEU A 67 -6.92 -11.98 4.16
C LEU A 67 -6.24 -13.04 3.32
N GLU A 68 -6.03 -14.23 3.89
CA GLU A 68 -5.36 -15.33 3.21
C GLU A 68 -6.17 -15.82 2.00
N LYS A 69 -5.48 -15.97 0.86
CA LYS A 69 -6.10 -16.45 -0.38
C LYS A 69 -6.61 -17.88 -0.21
N GLY A 70 -7.85 -18.11 -0.63
CA GLY A 70 -8.44 -19.46 -0.64
C GLY A 70 -8.96 -19.95 0.71
N VAL A 71 -8.99 -19.08 1.73
CA VAL A 71 -9.54 -19.39 3.05
C VAL A 71 -10.95 -18.82 3.18
N ILE A 72 -11.89 -19.62 3.72
CA ILE A 72 -13.25 -19.16 4.03
C ILE A 72 -13.35 -18.88 5.53
N TYR A 73 -13.33 -17.60 5.88
CA TYR A 73 -13.50 -17.15 7.26
C TYR A 73 -14.96 -17.28 7.70
N LYS A 74 -15.18 -17.85 8.88
CA LYS A 74 -16.49 -17.95 9.53
C LYS A 74 -16.49 -17.06 10.77
N ARG A 75 -17.63 -16.46 11.07
CA ARG A 75 -17.82 -15.76 12.35
C ARG A 75 -17.80 -16.79 13.48
N GLU A 76 -16.94 -16.59 14.47
CA GLU A 76 -17.00 -17.35 15.73
C GLU A 76 -18.33 -17.07 16.44
N LYS A 77 -18.93 -18.12 17.00
CA LYS A 77 -20.26 -18.08 17.62
C LYS A 77 -20.25 -17.40 18.98
#